data_AF-A0A3B9NYI1-F1
#
_entry.id   AF-A0A3B9NYI1-F1
#
_cell.length_a   1.000
_cell.length_b   1.000
_cell.length_c   1.000
_cell.angle_alpha   90.00
_cell.angle_beta   90.00
_cell.angle_gamma   90.00
#
_symmetry.space_group_name_H-M   'P 1'
#
loop_
_entity.id
_entity.type
_entity.pdbx_description
1 polymer ?
#
loop_
_entity_poly.entity_id
_entity_poly.type
_entity_poly.pdbx_seq_one_letter_code
_entity_poly.pdbx_strand_id
1 'polypeptide(L)'
;MQMVNKHLAKAIIDIAVFLEFSNANTLNPDAAVAAMEQLANELQQMPTDVKQSLIHHFQELANEYGDKARFVASLADTFDIN
;
A
#
# COMPACT_ATOMS: atom_id res chain seq x y z
N MET A 1 -16.58 -8.24 -11.89
CA MET A 1 -15.31 -7.98 -11.19
C MET A 1 -14.91 -6.56 -11.49
N GLN A 2 -14.93 -5.70 -10.48
CA GLN A 2 -14.25 -4.41 -10.59
C GLN A 2 -12.75 -4.66 -10.43
N MET A 3 -11.96 -4.20 -11.39
CA MET A 3 -10.50 -4.27 -11.32
C MET A 3 -9.95 -2.92 -10.94
N VAL A 4 -9.04 -2.91 -9.97
CA VAL A 4 -8.27 -1.71 -9.63
C VAL A 4 -7.37 -1.39 -10.81
N ASN A 5 -7.30 -0.12 -11.20
CA ASN A 5 -6.34 0.28 -12.22
C ASN A 5 -4.91 0.10 -11.70
N LYS A 6 -4.03 -0.54 -12.47
CA LYS A 6 -2.62 -0.77 -12.08
C LYS A 6 -1.90 0.52 -11.63
N HIS A 7 -2.19 1.67 -12.23
CA HIS A 7 -1.59 2.95 -11.82
C HIS A 7 -2.14 3.47 -10.49
N LEU A 8 -3.40 3.18 -10.15
CA LEU A 8 -3.95 3.49 -8.83
C LEU A 8 -3.30 2.61 -7.76
N ALA A 9 -3.15 1.31 -8.04
CA ALA A 9 -2.41 0.41 -7.15
C ALA A 9 -0.97 0.90 -6.95
N LYS A 10 -0.27 1.28 -8.03
CA LYS A 10 1.08 1.87 -7.95
C LYS A 10 1.12 3.14 -7.10
N ALA A 11 0.16 4.05 -7.27
CA ALA A 11 0.09 5.28 -6.46
C ALA A 11 -0.08 4.99 -4.97
N ILE A 12 -0.89 3.99 -4.61
CA ILE A 12 -1.04 3.52 -3.22
C ILE A 12 0.29 2.98 -2.69
N ILE A 13 0.98 2.14 -3.46
CA ILE A 13 2.29 1.60 -3.07
C ILE A 13 3.32 2.73 -2.90
N ASP A 14 3.37 3.68 -3.84
CA ASP A 14 4.30 4.81 -3.81
C ASP A 14 4.12 5.63 -2.51
N ILE A 15 2.87 5.89 -2.11
CA ILE A 15 2.55 6.57 -0.86
C ILE A 15 2.95 5.71 0.35
N ALA A 16 2.59 4.43 0.38
CA ALA A 16 2.96 3.54 1.49
C ALA A 16 4.49 3.46 1.68
N VAL A 17 5.23 3.34 0.57
CA VAL A 17 6.69 3.36 0.56
C VAL A 17 7.23 4.69 1.08
N PHE A 18 6.64 5.80 0.67
CA PHE A 18 7.04 7.12 1.16
C PHE A 18 6.82 7.25 2.67
N LEU A 19 5.65 6.83 3.18
CA LEU A 19 5.31 6.90 4.60
C LEU A 19 6.24 6.02 5.45
N GLU A 20 6.51 4.79 5.02
CA GLU A 20 7.33 3.83 5.77
C GLU A 20 8.82 4.18 5.76
N PHE A 21 9.34 4.64 4.62
CA PHE A 21 10.79 4.78 4.42
C PHE A 21 11.31 6.22 4.48
N SER A 22 10.44 7.20 4.75
CA SER A 22 10.89 8.56 5.05
C SER A 22 11.56 8.61 6.42
N ASN A 23 12.65 9.37 6.51
CA ASN A 23 13.30 9.60 7.80
C ASN A 23 12.57 10.67 8.62
N ALA A 24 12.81 10.66 9.93
CA ALA A 24 12.18 11.59 10.89
C ALA A 24 12.50 13.08 10.62
N ASN A 25 13.53 13.40 9.84
CA ASN A 25 13.85 14.78 9.45
C ASN A 25 12.97 15.27 8.29
N THR A 26 12.36 14.34 7.53
CA THR A 26 11.53 14.63 6.35
C THR A 26 10.04 14.53 6.69
N LEU A 27 9.66 13.50 7.45
CA LEU A 27 8.30 13.21 7.84
C LEU A 27 8.26 12.84 9.32
N ASN A 28 7.36 13.48 10.08
CA ASN A 28 7.15 13.11 11.47
C ASN A 28 6.65 11.64 11.54
N PRO A 29 7.30 10.76 12.31
CA PRO A 29 6.94 9.34 12.35
C PRO A 29 5.49 9.09 12.78
N ASP A 30 4.99 9.81 13.78
CA ASP A 30 3.62 9.67 14.27
C ASP A 30 2.60 10.09 13.20
N ALA A 31 2.90 11.16 12.45
CA ALA A 31 2.09 11.58 11.32
C ALA A 31 2.13 10.57 10.16
N ALA A 32 3.27 9.91 9.94
CA ALA A 32 3.41 8.86 8.93
C ALA A 32 2.53 7.64 9.26
N VAL A 33 2.58 7.19 10.52
CA VAL A 33 1.76 6.08 11.03
C VAL A 33 0.28 6.43 10.93
N ALA A 34 -0.13 7.61 11.39
CA ALA A 34 -1.53 8.04 11.31
C ALA A 34 -2.05 8.08 9.86
N ALA A 35 -1.23 8.54 8.91
CA ALA A 35 -1.59 8.53 7.49
C ALA A 35 -1.70 7.11 6.92
N MET A 36 -0.81 6.19 7.34
CA MET A 36 -0.87 4.78 6.93
C MET A 36 -2.14 4.10 7.45
N GLU A 37 -2.52 4.36 8.70
CA GLU A 37 -3.75 3.84 9.32
C GLU A 37 -5.00 4.36 8.62
N GLN A 38 -5.03 5.65 8.27
CA GLN A 38 -6.13 6.23 7.50
C GLN A 38 -6.25 5.59 6.12
N LEU A 39 -5.12 5.37 5.43
CA LEU A 39 -5.10 4.67 4.16
C LEU A 39 -5.62 3.23 4.30
N ALA A 40 -5.17 2.50 5.33
CA ALA A 40 -5.64 1.15 5.62
C ALA A 40 -7.17 1.11 5.80
N ASN A 41 -7.71 2.00 6.63
CA ASN A 41 -9.15 2.07 6.92
C ASN A 41 -9.99 2.25 5.66
N GLU A 42 -9.59 3.14 4.74
CA GLU A 42 -10.29 3.35 3.47
C GLU A 42 -10.20 2.12 2.56
N LEU A 43 -9.02 1.50 2.46
CA LEU A 43 -8.84 0.29 1.65
C LEU A 43 -9.65 -0.90 2.20
N GLN A 44 -9.82 -0.97 3.52
CA GLN A 44 -10.66 -1.97 4.18
C GLN A 44 -12.16 -1.83 3.84
N GLN A 45 -12.65 -0.64 3.45
CA GLN A 45 -14.05 -0.45 3.05
C GLN A 45 -14.34 -0.95 1.63
N MET A 46 -13.31 -1.27 0.84
CA MET A 46 -13.51 -1.72 -0.54
C MET A 46 -14.18 -3.10 -0.61
N PRO A 47 -14.94 -3.39 -1.69
CA PRO A 47 -15.47 -4.72 -1.94
C PRO A 47 -14.37 -5.79 -2.03
N THR A 48 -14.68 -7.03 -1.65
CA THR A 48 -13.72 -8.15 -1.65
C THR A 48 -13.08 -8.38 -3.02
N ASP A 49 -13.82 -8.26 -4.13
CA ASP A 49 -13.25 -8.44 -5.47
C ASP A 49 -12.25 -7.34 -5.83
N VAL A 50 -12.50 -6.11 -5.36
CA VAL A 50 -11.59 -4.97 -5.52
C VAL A 50 -10.33 -5.15 -4.67
N LYS A 51 -10.46 -5.60 -3.41
CA LYS A 51 -9.32 -5.93 -2.53
C LYS A 51 -8.42 -7.00 -3.17
N GLN A 52 -9.00 -8.09 -3.67
CA GLN A 52 -8.24 -9.14 -4.35
C GLN A 52 -7.49 -8.63 -5.59
N SER A 53 -8.13 -7.76 -6.39
CA SER A 53 -7.48 -7.10 -7.52
C SER A 53 -6.32 -6.20 -7.08
N LEU A 54 -6.45 -5.50 -5.95
CA LEU A 54 -5.38 -4.66 -5.41
C LEU A 54 -4.19 -5.50 -4.92
N ILE A 55 -4.46 -6.59 -4.19
CA ILE A 55 -3.42 -7.52 -3.68
C ILE A 55 -2.62 -8.11 -4.84
N HIS A 56 -3.29 -8.51 -5.92
CA HIS A 56 -2.61 -9.00 -7.12
C HIS A 56 -1.62 -7.96 -7.67
N HIS A 57 -2.04 -6.70 -7.77
CA HIS A 57 -1.16 -5.63 -8.24
C HIS A 57 -0.01 -5.35 -7.29
N PHE A 58 -0.19 -5.45 -5.96
CA PHE A 58 0.92 -5.33 -5.01
C PHE A 58 1.99 -6.40 -5.29
N GLN A 59 1.59 -7.64 -5.53
CA GLN A 59 2.50 -8.74 -5.84
C GLN A 59 3.21 -8.55 -7.19
N GLU A 60 2.46 -8.15 -8.23
CA GLU A 60 3.02 -7.89 -9.56
C GLU A 60 4.04 -6.75 -9.55
N LEU A 61 3.72 -5.66 -8.84
CA LEU A 61 4.52 -4.45 -8.80
C LEU A 61 5.71 -4.52 -7.84
N ALA A 62 5.70 -5.45 -6.87
CA ALA A 62 6.71 -5.53 -5.82
C ALA A 62 8.15 -5.47 -6.35
N ASN A 63 8.45 -6.22 -7.41
CA ASN A 63 9.80 -6.28 -8.00
C ASN A 63 10.28 -4.93 -8.57
N GLU A 64 9.37 -4.01 -8.90
CA GLU A 64 9.72 -2.67 -9.38
C GLU A 64 10.31 -1.77 -8.27
N TYR A 65 10.18 -2.16 -6.99
CA TYR A 65 10.60 -1.36 -5.82
C TYR A 65 11.95 -1.79 -5.22
N GLY A 66 12.71 -2.67 -5.88
CA GLY A 66 14.07 -3.05 -5.47
C GLY A 66 14.14 -3.57 -4.04
N ASP A 67 14.95 -2.94 -3.19
CA ASP A 67 15.13 -3.33 -1.78
C ASP A 67 13.83 -3.26 -0.95
N LYS A 68 12.81 -2.55 -1.44
CA LYS A 68 11.51 -2.42 -0.79
C LYS A 68 10.48 -3.44 -1.29
N ALA A 69 10.84 -4.31 -2.24
CA ALA A 69 9.93 -5.29 -2.83
C ALA A 69 9.24 -6.16 -1.77
N ARG A 70 9.97 -6.55 -0.71
CA ARG A 70 9.40 -7.34 0.39
C ARG A 70 8.31 -6.59 1.14
N PHE A 71 8.50 -5.30 1.39
CA PHE A 71 7.48 -4.46 2.04
C PHE A 71 6.24 -4.31 1.14
N VAL A 72 6.46 -4.06 -0.16
CA VAL A 72 5.36 -3.93 -1.12
C VAL A 72 4.54 -5.22 -1.21
N ALA A 73 5.20 -6.38 -1.23
CA ALA A 73 4.53 -7.67 -1.24
C ALA A 73 3.73 -7.97 0.06
N SER A 74 4.10 -7.36 1.19
CA SER A 74 3.39 -7.49 2.47
C SER A 74 2.32 -6.43 2.72
N LEU A 75 2.07 -5.51 1.79
CA LEU A 75 1.09 -4.42 2.00
C LEU A 75 -0.33 -4.93 2.25
N ALA A 76 -0.69 -6.10 1.73
CA ALA A 76 -1.99 -6.72 1.98
C ALA A 76 -2.18 -7.01 3.49
N ASP A 77 -1.14 -7.53 4.14
CA ASP A 77 -1.11 -7.75 5.59
C ASP A 77 -1.05 -6.43 6.35
N THR A 78 -0.25 -5.46 5.89
CA THR A 78 -0.14 -4.13 6.52
C THR A 78 -1.47 -3.39 6.56
N PHE A 79 -2.29 -3.53 5.50
CA PHE A 79 -3.60 -2.88 5.42
C PHE A 79 -4.76 -3.74 5.93
N ASP A 80 -4.52 -4.99 6.34
CA ASP A 80 -5.54 -5.96 6.75
C ASP A 80 -6.67 -6.12 5.70
N ILE A 81 -6.29 -6.29 4.43
CA ILE A 81 -7.22 -6.41 3.29
C ILE A 81 -7.25 -7.81 2.65
N ASN A 82 -6.61 -8.80 3.30
CA ASN A 82 -6.51 -10.20 2.85
C ASN A 82 -7.85 -10.91 2.66
#